data_AF-A0A9E7R4K9-F1
#
_entry.id   AF-A0A9E7R4K9-F1
#
_cell.length_a   1.000
_cell.length_b   1.000
_cell.length_c   1.000
_cell.angle_alpha   90.00
_cell.angle_beta   90.00
_cell.angle_gamma   90.00
#
_symmetry.space_group_name_H-M   'P 1'
#
loop_
_entity.id
_entity.type
_entity.pdbx_description
1 polymer ?
#
loop_
_entity_poly.entity_id
_entity_poly.type
_entity_poly.pdbx_seq_one_letter_code
_entity_poly.pdbx_strand_id
1 'polypeptide(L)'
;MVLPELLLQTNPILDATMQTVHVVFAGLWTGAVILFALAVLPNGVSGDIRPEPLSRISSRLTTLTRVSAVLLFLTGGHLAGAYYTFDVLLGSLPGYLVLAMLGLWLVMVGLLEVGGSKMRDGLDADKVRTPARDAQPFYQAAAVLAVLLLVDAGLLAMYGIA
;
A
#
# COMPACT_ATOMS: atom_id res chain seq x y z
N MET A 1 6.62 20.52 40.60
CA MET A 1 7.57 19.41 40.46
C MET A 1 6.77 18.12 40.44
N VAL A 2 6.36 17.68 39.25
CA VAL A 2 5.62 16.43 39.02
C VAL A 2 6.35 15.76 37.85
N LEU A 3 7.18 14.78 38.16
CA LEU A 3 7.85 13.87 37.22
C LEU A 3 7.20 12.49 37.44
N PRO A 4 7.19 11.56 36.47
CA PRO A 4 6.64 11.60 35.13
C PRO A 4 5.82 10.30 34.91
N GLU A 5 4.57 10.24 35.35
CA GLU A 5 3.72 9.03 35.14
C GLU A 5 3.02 9.01 33.77
N LEU A 6 3.26 10.04 32.93
CA LEU A 6 2.67 10.21 31.60
C LEU A 6 3.52 9.64 30.45
N LEU A 7 4.55 8.84 30.76
CA LEU A 7 5.10 7.87 29.81
C LEU A 7 4.16 6.66 29.75
N LEU A 8 3.00 6.84 29.13
CA LEU A 8 2.12 5.75 28.72
C LEU A 8 2.93 4.74 27.89
N GLN A 9 3.44 3.69 28.53
CA GLN A 9 3.77 2.36 27.98
C GLN A 9 4.34 2.26 26.54
N THR A 10 5.10 3.24 26.06
CA THR A 10 5.76 3.14 24.76
C THR A 10 7.12 2.49 24.94
N ASN A 11 7.35 1.41 24.20
CA ASN A 11 8.69 0.86 24.06
C ASN A 11 9.32 1.57 22.85
N PRO A 12 10.19 2.57 23.06
CA PRO A 12 10.69 3.42 21.96
C PRO A 12 11.46 2.61 20.90
N ILE A 13 12.04 1.47 21.28
CA ILE A 13 12.68 0.55 20.35
C ILE A 13 11.63 -0.15 19.48
N LEU A 14 10.53 -0.61 20.08
CA LEU A 14 9.42 -1.22 19.35
C LEU A 14 8.79 -0.21 18.38
N ASP A 15 8.51 1.01 18.84
CA ASP A 15 7.88 2.04 18.01
C ASP A 15 8.76 2.43 16.83
N ALA A 16 10.06 2.62 17.06
CA ALA A 16 11.03 2.87 15.99
C ALA A 16 11.14 1.68 15.02
N THR A 17 11.07 0.45 15.52
CA THR A 17 11.07 -0.76 14.70
C THR A 17 9.82 -0.82 13.83
N MET A 18 8.63 -0.61 14.42
CA MET A 18 7.36 -0.62 13.70
C MET A 18 7.30 0.49 12.65
N GLN A 19 7.76 1.69 12.98
CA GLN A 19 7.86 2.81 12.03
C GLN A 19 8.79 2.48 10.86
N THR A 20 9.98 1.96 11.16
CA THR A 20 10.98 1.60 10.12
C THR A 20 10.41 0.53 9.18
N VAL A 21 9.85 -0.54 9.74
CA VAL A 21 9.24 -1.62 8.97
C VAL A 21 8.07 -1.07 8.13
N HIS A 22 7.19 -0.26 8.73
CA HIS A 22 6.04 0.32 8.04
C HIS A 22 6.47 1.13 6.81
N VAL A 23 7.37 2.09 6.99
CA VAL A 23 7.79 3.00 5.92
C VAL A 23 8.56 2.27 4.82
N VAL A 24 9.47 1.35 5.18
CA VAL A 24 10.22 0.57 4.19
C VAL A 24 9.29 -0.31 3.35
N PHE A 25 8.37 -1.05 3.99
CA PHE A 25 7.41 -1.88 3.27
C PHE A 25 6.44 -1.05 2.43
N ALA A 26 5.93 0.06 2.97
CA ALA A 26 5.02 0.96 2.27
C ALA A 26 5.68 1.54 1.01
N GLY A 27 6.93 2.02 1.12
CA GLY A 27 7.68 2.56 -0.01
C GLY A 27 8.01 1.50 -1.08
N LEU A 28 8.49 0.33 -0.67
CA LEU A 28 8.80 -0.76 -1.61
C LEU A 28 7.55 -1.27 -2.33
N TRP A 29 6.44 -1.43 -1.60
CA TRP A 29 5.19 -1.93 -2.18
C TRP A 29 4.55 -0.92 -3.13
N THR A 30 4.43 0.36 -2.73
CA THR A 30 3.92 1.42 -3.63
C THR A 30 4.80 1.56 -4.87
N GLY A 31 6.12 1.53 -4.72
CA GLY A 31 7.07 1.51 -5.84
C GLY A 31 6.88 0.32 -6.78
N ALA A 32 6.67 -0.89 -6.24
CA ALA A 32 6.41 -2.09 -7.04
C ALA A 32 5.10 -1.99 -7.83
N VAL A 33 4.04 -1.43 -7.23
CA VAL A 33 2.74 -1.20 -7.90
C VAL A 33 2.90 -0.22 -9.06
N ILE A 34 3.59 0.91 -8.83
CA ILE A 34 3.86 1.92 -9.86
C ILE A 34 4.68 1.32 -10.99
N LEU A 35 5.78 0.61 -10.68
CA LEU A 35 6.62 -0.07 -11.66
C LEU A 35 5.81 -1.08 -12.48
N PHE A 36 4.98 -1.89 -11.83
CA PHE A 36 4.15 -2.86 -12.53
C PHE A 36 3.18 -2.17 -13.49
N ALA A 37 2.44 -1.17 -13.02
CA ALA A 37 1.43 -0.48 -13.81
C ALA A 37 2.02 0.31 -15.00
N LEU A 38 3.19 0.93 -14.81
CA LEU A 38 3.79 1.82 -15.81
C LEU A 38 4.80 1.14 -16.73
N ALA A 39 5.52 0.12 -16.25
CA ALA A 39 6.60 -0.52 -17.01
C ALA A 39 6.29 -1.96 -17.42
N VAL A 40 5.57 -2.74 -16.59
CA VAL A 40 5.33 -4.16 -16.91
C VAL A 40 4.03 -4.33 -17.70
N LEU A 41 2.93 -3.76 -17.20
CA LEU A 41 1.60 -3.96 -17.74
C LEU A 41 1.43 -3.48 -19.20
N PRO A 42 2.00 -2.33 -19.64
CA PRO A 42 1.86 -1.90 -21.03
C PRO A 42 2.45 -2.91 -22.02
N ASN A 43 3.56 -3.55 -21.68
CA ASN A 43 4.16 -4.59 -22.50
C ASN A 43 3.26 -5.85 -22.59
N GLY A 44 2.51 -6.17 -21.53
CA GLY A 44 1.47 -7.20 -21.57
C GLY A 44 0.29 -6.81 -22.48
N VAL A 45 -0.13 -5.54 -22.45
CA VAL A 45 -1.21 -5.01 -23.31
C VAL A 45 -0.83 -5.02 -24.80
N SER A 46 0.42 -4.70 -25.13
CA SER A 46 0.98 -4.77 -26.48
C SER A 46 1.22 -6.22 -26.94
N GLY A 47 1.41 -7.15 -25.99
CA GLY A 47 1.74 -8.55 -26.25
C GLY A 47 3.24 -8.79 -26.44
N ASP A 48 4.09 -7.88 -25.95
CA ASP A 48 5.55 -7.95 -26.03
C ASP A 48 6.14 -8.84 -24.92
N ILE A 49 5.33 -9.21 -23.92
CA ILE A 49 5.67 -10.18 -22.88
C ILE A 49 4.89 -11.48 -23.10
N ARG A 50 5.58 -12.61 -23.01
CA ARG A 50 4.96 -13.95 -23.08
C ARG A 50 4.03 -14.20 -21.88
N PRO A 51 2.98 -15.04 -22.01
CA PRO A 51 2.00 -15.27 -20.94
C PRO A 51 2.62 -15.75 -19.63
N GLU A 52 3.54 -16.72 -19.68
CA GLU A 52 4.12 -17.34 -18.49
C GLU A 52 4.94 -16.35 -17.62
N PRO A 53 5.89 -15.54 -18.16
CA PRO A 53 6.50 -14.44 -17.40
C PRO A 53 5.50 -13.46 -16.79
N LEU A 54 4.48 -13.03 -17.54
CA LEU A 54 3.48 -12.08 -17.05
C LEU A 54 2.67 -12.68 -15.88
N SER A 55 2.27 -13.95 -16.01
CA SER A 55 1.60 -14.72 -14.95
C SER A 55 2.44 -14.79 -13.68
N ARG A 56 3.73 -15.11 -13.80
CA ARG A 56 4.63 -15.18 -12.64
C ARG A 56 4.80 -13.83 -11.96
N ILE A 57 4.92 -12.74 -12.72
CA ILE A 57 5.09 -11.39 -12.14
C ILE A 57 3.79 -10.93 -11.47
N SER A 58 2.64 -11.09 -12.11
CA SER A 58 1.34 -10.68 -11.55
C SER A 58 0.95 -11.50 -10.32
N SER A 59 1.24 -12.80 -10.32
CA SER A 59 1.06 -13.68 -9.16
C SER A 59 1.93 -13.23 -7.99
N ARG A 60 3.22 -12.93 -8.23
CA ARG A 60 4.12 -12.38 -7.19
C ARG A 60 3.63 -11.05 -6.64
N LEU A 61 3.14 -10.15 -7.49
CA LEU A 61 2.58 -8.87 -7.05
C LEU A 61 1.33 -9.08 -6.18
N THR A 62 0.47 -10.04 -6.51
CA THR A 62 -0.68 -10.41 -5.68
C THR A 62 -0.22 -10.90 -4.30
N THR A 63 0.71 -11.85 -4.26
CA THR A 63 1.26 -12.37 -3.00
C THR A 63 1.90 -11.26 -2.18
N LEU A 64 2.72 -10.42 -2.80
CA LEU A 64 3.33 -9.25 -2.15
C LEU A 64 2.26 -8.33 -1.59
N THR A 65 1.21 -8.03 -2.34
CA THR A 65 0.09 -7.17 -1.89
C THR A 65 -0.59 -7.73 -0.65
N ARG A 66 -0.85 -9.04 -0.59
CA ARG A 66 -1.47 -9.68 0.58
C ARG A 66 -0.57 -9.66 1.80
N VAL A 67 0.72 -9.97 1.62
CA VAL A 67 1.71 -9.93 2.70
C VAL A 67 1.89 -8.50 3.20
N SER A 68 2.04 -7.53 2.30
CA SER A 68 2.12 -6.10 2.63
C SER A 68 0.85 -5.63 3.35
N ALA A 69 -0.33 -6.09 2.93
CA ALA A 69 -1.57 -5.69 3.59
C ALA A 69 -1.58 -6.08 5.07
N VAL A 70 -1.20 -7.33 5.39
CA VAL A 70 -1.10 -7.78 6.79
C VAL A 70 -0.02 -7.00 7.54
N LEU A 71 1.18 -6.88 6.98
CA LEU A 71 2.29 -6.18 7.64
C LEU A 71 1.99 -4.70 7.90
N LEU A 72 1.44 -4.00 6.90
CA LEU A 72 1.12 -2.58 7.00
C LEU A 72 -0.06 -2.34 7.95
N PHE A 73 -1.04 -3.24 8.00
CA PHE A 73 -2.12 -3.15 8.98
C PHE A 73 -1.61 -3.31 10.42
N LEU A 74 -0.75 -4.30 10.66
CA LEU A 74 -0.20 -4.53 12.01
C LEU A 74 0.71 -3.39 12.46
N THR A 75 1.64 -2.98 11.60
CA THR A 75 2.58 -1.90 11.92
C THR A 75 1.88 -0.55 11.99
N GLY A 76 0.99 -0.23 11.05
CA GLY A 76 0.22 1.02 11.03
C GLY A 76 -0.78 1.09 12.18
N GLY A 77 -1.43 -0.02 12.52
CA GLY A 77 -2.32 -0.12 13.68
C GLY A 77 -1.59 0.09 15.00
N HIS A 78 -0.39 -0.48 15.15
CA HIS A 78 0.47 -0.21 16.31
C HIS A 78 0.80 1.28 16.42
N LEU A 79 1.28 1.89 15.34
CA LEU A 79 1.66 3.31 15.31
C LEU A 79 0.45 4.21 15.59
N ALA A 80 -0.70 3.94 14.98
CA ALA A 80 -1.93 4.69 15.24
C ALA A 80 -2.35 4.57 16.71
N GLY A 81 -2.33 3.37 17.29
CA GLY A 81 -2.68 3.17 18.70
C GLY A 81 -1.67 3.75 19.69
N ALA A 82 -0.40 3.85 19.31
CA ALA A 82 0.66 4.43 20.14
C ALA A 82 0.64 5.96 20.14
N TYR A 83 0.29 6.59 19.02
CA TYR A 83 0.40 8.05 18.84
C TYR A 83 -0.93 8.81 18.85
N TYR A 84 -2.07 8.14 18.67
CA TYR A 84 -3.37 8.80 18.54
C TYR A 84 -4.39 8.27 19.56
N THR A 85 -4.97 9.19 20.32
CA THR A 85 -6.26 8.92 20.98
C THR A 85 -7.39 9.05 19.96
N PHE A 86 -8.58 8.53 20.30
CA PHE A 86 -9.75 8.63 19.43
C PHE A 86 -10.10 10.08 19.06
N ASP A 87 -10.07 10.99 20.04
CA ASP A 87 -10.38 12.41 19.82
C ASP A 87 -9.35 13.09 18.91
N VAL A 88 -8.06 12.78 19.08
CA VAL A 88 -7.00 13.32 18.21
C VAL A 88 -7.11 12.75 16.80
N LEU A 89 -7.39 11.46 16.65
CA LEU A 89 -7.53 10.81 15.35
C LEU A 89 -8.68 11.41 14.52
N LEU A 90 -9.80 11.76 15.16
CA LEU A 90 -10.98 12.32 14.49
C LEU A 90 -11.06 13.86 14.50
N GLY A 91 -10.16 14.53 15.21
CA GLY A 91 -10.24 15.98 15.45
C GLY A 91 -9.03 16.78 15.00
N SER A 92 -8.01 16.13 14.43
CA SER A 92 -6.75 16.78 14.06
C SER A 92 -6.35 16.51 12.62
N LEU A 93 -5.57 17.44 12.02
CA LEU A 93 -5.02 17.26 10.68
C LEU A 93 -4.16 15.99 10.55
N PRO A 94 -3.21 15.69 11.47
CA PRO A 94 -2.48 14.43 11.39
C PRO A 94 -3.39 13.20 11.52
N GLY A 95 -4.44 13.27 12.34
CA GLY A 95 -5.43 12.20 12.45
C GLY A 95 -6.19 11.95 11.14
N TYR A 96 -6.64 13.02 10.46
CA TYR A 96 -7.29 12.91 9.16
C TYR A 96 -6.38 12.34 8.07
N LEU A 97 -5.07 12.67 8.09
CA LEU A 97 -4.10 12.06 7.18
C LEU A 97 -3.97 10.56 7.45
N VAL A 98 -3.90 10.11 8.71
CA VAL A 98 -3.90 8.66 9.03
C VAL A 98 -5.15 7.95 8.50
N LEU A 99 -6.33 8.56 8.65
CA LEU A 99 -7.59 8.00 8.13
C LEU A 99 -7.64 7.99 6.61
N ALA A 100 -7.14 9.05 5.97
CA ALA A 100 -7.00 9.12 4.52
C ALA A 100 -6.04 8.03 4.02
N MET A 101 -4.89 7.86 4.67
CA MET A 101 -3.92 6.80 4.40
C MET A 101 -4.58 5.42 4.45
N LEU A 102 -5.33 5.14 5.52
CA LEU A 102 -6.05 3.88 5.69
C LEU A 102 -7.08 3.65 4.57
N GLY A 103 -7.85 4.66 4.22
CA GLY A 103 -8.84 4.60 3.14
C GLY A 103 -8.19 4.37 1.77
N LEU A 104 -7.19 5.18 1.41
CA LEU A 104 -6.42 5.04 0.17
C LEU A 104 -5.78 3.66 0.06
N TRP A 105 -5.20 3.17 1.16
CA TRP A 105 -4.58 1.85 1.25
C TRP A 105 -5.59 0.72 0.98
N LEU A 106 -6.75 0.73 1.64
CA LEU A 106 -7.79 -0.28 1.45
C LEU A 106 -8.32 -0.31 0.01
N VAL A 107 -8.57 0.88 -0.57
CA VAL A 107 -9.02 0.97 -1.97
C VAL A 107 -7.93 0.45 -2.91
N MET A 108 -6.67 0.80 -2.67
CA MET A 108 -5.56 0.30 -3.49
C MET A 108 -5.40 -1.22 -3.42
N VAL A 109 -5.47 -1.82 -2.23
CA VAL A 109 -5.47 -3.29 -2.06
C VAL A 109 -6.64 -3.92 -2.83
N GLY A 110 -7.84 -3.36 -2.71
CA GLY A 110 -9.02 -3.84 -3.42
C GLY A 110 -8.85 -3.81 -4.94
N LEU A 111 -8.35 -2.69 -5.49
CA LEU A 111 -8.06 -2.57 -6.93
C LEU A 111 -7.03 -3.59 -7.40
N LEU A 112 -5.97 -3.82 -6.62
CA LEU A 112 -4.93 -4.80 -6.95
C LEU A 112 -5.46 -6.24 -6.92
N GLU A 113 -6.34 -6.60 -5.99
CA GLU A 113 -6.98 -7.92 -5.96
C GLU A 113 -7.91 -8.13 -7.17
N VAL A 114 -8.70 -7.11 -7.55
CA VAL A 114 -9.57 -7.17 -8.74
C VAL A 114 -8.75 -7.28 -10.02
N GLY A 115 -7.71 -6.44 -10.17
CA GLY A 115 -6.78 -6.50 -11.31
C GLY A 115 -6.04 -7.84 -11.38
N GLY A 116 -5.64 -8.38 -10.23
CA GLY A 116 -5.04 -9.72 -10.11
C GLY A 116 -5.98 -10.83 -10.54
N SER A 117 -7.27 -10.77 -10.17
CA SER A 117 -8.28 -11.74 -10.61
C SER A 117 -8.43 -11.74 -12.12
N LYS A 118 -8.64 -10.56 -12.72
CA LYS A 118 -8.80 -10.43 -14.18
C LYS A 118 -7.58 -10.95 -14.95
N MET A 119 -6.38 -10.73 -14.39
CA MET A 119 -5.14 -11.23 -14.97
C MET A 119 -5.07 -12.77 -14.94
N ARG A 120 -5.41 -13.41 -13.81
CA ARG A 120 -5.44 -14.88 -13.67
C ARG A 120 -6.45 -15.52 -14.63
N ASP A 121 -7.69 -15.03 -14.63
CA ASP A 121 -8.79 -15.61 -15.40
C ASP A 121 -8.48 -15.68 -16.91
N GLY A 122 -7.78 -14.68 -17.46
CA GLY A 122 -7.43 -14.68 -18.88
C GLY A 122 -6.10 -15.39 -19.21
N LEU A 123 -5.12 -15.40 -18.29
CA LEU A 123 -3.84 -16.07 -18.52
C LEU A 123 -3.98 -17.59 -18.46
N ASP A 124 -4.90 -18.13 -17.67
CA ASP A 124 -5.21 -19.56 -17.63
C ASP A 124 -5.82 -20.07 -18.96
N ALA A 125 -6.29 -19.15 -19.81
CA ALA A 125 -6.77 -19.44 -21.16
C ALA A 125 -5.70 -19.18 -22.26
N ASP A 126 -4.42 -19.06 -21.89
CA ASP A 126 -3.26 -18.78 -22.75
C ASP A 126 -3.38 -17.46 -23.57
N LYS A 127 -4.12 -16.48 -23.03
CA LYS A 127 -4.28 -15.14 -23.61
C LYS A 127 -3.44 -14.14 -22.84
N VAL A 128 -2.72 -13.25 -23.53
CA VAL A 128 -1.94 -12.18 -22.89
C VAL A 128 -2.65 -10.83 -22.97
N ARG A 129 -3.04 -10.43 -24.19
CA ARG A 129 -3.51 -9.07 -24.48
C ARG A 129 -4.83 -8.75 -23.78
N THR A 130 -5.79 -9.67 -23.84
CA THR A 130 -7.12 -9.49 -23.24
C THR A 130 -7.05 -9.34 -21.72
N PRO A 131 -6.46 -10.27 -20.94
CA PRO A 131 -6.37 -10.09 -19.48
C PRO A 131 -5.59 -8.85 -19.08
N ALA A 132 -4.51 -8.52 -19.80
CA ALA A 132 -3.74 -7.30 -19.53
C ALA A 132 -4.58 -6.03 -19.74
N ARG A 133 -5.38 -5.97 -20.82
CA ARG A 133 -6.28 -4.83 -21.09
C ARG A 133 -7.41 -4.73 -20.08
N ASP A 134 -8.01 -5.85 -19.72
CA ASP A 134 -9.14 -5.87 -18.78
C ASP A 134 -8.71 -5.48 -17.37
N ALA A 135 -7.50 -5.87 -16.97
CA ALA A 135 -6.92 -5.52 -15.68
C ALA A 135 -6.29 -4.11 -15.64
N GLN A 136 -5.94 -3.55 -16.81
CA GLN A 136 -5.27 -2.25 -16.94
C GLN A 136 -5.87 -1.11 -16.11
N PRO A 137 -7.18 -0.81 -16.17
CA PRO A 137 -7.73 0.33 -15.44
C PRO A 137 -7.54 0.19 -13.93
N PHE A 138 -7.58 -1.03 -13.38
CA PHE A 138 -7.42 -1.27 -11.95
C PHE A 138 -5.98 -1.02 -11.48
N TYR A 139 -4.99 -1.52 -12.22
CA TYR A 139 -3.58 -1.28 -11.90
C TYR A 139 -3.17 0.18 -12.10
N GLN A 140 -3.74 0.87 -13.11
CA GLN A 140 -3.50 2.31 -13.30
C GLN A 140 -4.09 3.15 -12.17
N ALA A 141 -5.35 2.88 -11.78
CA ALA A 141 -5.96 3.52 -10.64
C ALA A 141 -5.17 3.24 -9.35
N ALA A 142 -4.72 2.00 -9.13
CA ALA A 142 -3.86 1.65 -8.01
C ALA A 142 -2.53 2.42 -8.02
N ALA A 143 -1.90 2.62 -9.18
CA ALA A 143 -0.68 3.42 -9.28
C ALA A 143 -0.90 4.90 -8.91
N VAL A 144 -2.06 5.47 -9.27
CA VAL A 144 -2.44 6.82 -8.81
C VAL A 144 -2.59 6.85 -7.29
N LEU A 145 -3.29 5.87 -6.71
CA LEU A 145 -3.42 5.77 -5.25
C LEU A 145 -2.07 5.55 -4.55
N ALA A 146 -1.14 4.82 -5.16
CA ALA A 146 0.21 4.63 -4.64
C ALA A 146 0.97 5.97 -4.55
N VAL A 147 0.85 6.83 -5.57
CA VAL A 147 1.42 8.19 -5.52
C VAL A 147 0.72 9.03 -4.46
N LEU A 148 -0.61 8.96 -4.35
CA LEU A 148 -1.35 9.69 -3.31
C LEU A 148 -0.95 9.25 -1.91
N LEU A 149 -0.72 7.95 -1.68
CA LEU A 149 -0.21 7.43 -0.41
C LEU A 149 1.20 7.96 -0.08
N LEU A 150 2.08 8.08 -1.08
CA LEU A 150 3.41 8.66 -0.88
C LEU A 150 3.34 10.15 -0.52
N VAL A 151 2.42 10.89 -1.17
CA VAL A 151 2.17 12.31 -0.86
C VAL A 151 1.59 12.44 0.56
N ASP A 152 0.59 11.64 0.89
CA ASP A 152 -0.06 11.61 2.20
C ASP A 152 0.94 11.29 3.31
N ALA A 153 1.80 10.28 3.12
CA ALA A 153 2.89 9.95 4.04
C ALA A 153 3.89 11.11 4.21
N GLY A 154 4.21 11.84 3.13
CA GLY A 154 5.06 13.03 3.18
C GLY A 154 4.42 14.18 3.97
N LEU A 155 3.12 14.41 3.77
CA LEU A 155 2.36 15.40 4.55
C LEU A 155 2.29 14.98 6.03
N LEU A 156 2.06 13.70 6.31
CA LEU A 156 2.02 13.18 7.67
C LEU A 156 3.38 13.31 8.37
N ALA A 157 4.49 13.06 7.65
CA ALA A 157 5.83 13.28 8.18
C ALA A 157 6.13 14.76 8.47
N MET A 158 5.54 15.68 7.70
CA MET A 158 5.70 17.13 7.89
C MET A 158 4.85 17.66 9.05
N TYR A 159 3.58 17.24 9.17
CA TYR A 159 2.61 17.79 10.11
C TYR A 159 2.39 16.93 11.37
N GLY A 160 2.88 15.69 11.40
CA GLY A 160 2.73 14.75 12.51
C GLY A 160 3.76 14.90 13.63
N ILE A 161 4.77 15.76 13.46
CA ILE A 161 5.72 16.18 14.49
C ILE A 161 5.20 17.49 15.11
N ALA A 162 4.27 17.39 16.06
CA ALA A 162 3.80 18.49 16.90
C ALA A 162 3.66 18.04 18.36
#